data_AF-A0A2D9CBR0-F1
#
_entry.id   AF-A0A2D9CBR0-F1
#
_cell.length_a   1.000
_cell.length_b   1.000
_cell.length_c   1.000
_cell.angle_alpha   90.00
_cell.angle_beta   90.00
_cell.angle_gamma   90.00
#
_symmetry.space_group_name_H-M   'P 1'
#
loop_
_entity.id
_entity.type
_entity.pdbx_description
1 polymer ?
#
loop_
_entity_poly.entity_id
_entity_poly.type
_entity_poly.pdbx_seq_one_letter_code
_entity_poly.pdbx_strand_id
1 'polypeptide(L)' 'MKRKFKPVAKDSKSGIPKKYVAGSDSPDSTRKEIIRTRALYRMGKLTKADMDRISKERAKR' A
#
# COMPACT_ATOMS: atom_id res chain seq x y z
N MET A 1 -19.72 -25.75 -8.08
CA MET A 1 -19.62 -24.51 -7.26
C MET A 1 -18.37 -23.74 -7.70
N LYS A 2 -18.47 -22.46 -8.08
CA LYS A 2 -17.26 -21.66 -8.42
C LYS A 2 -16.39 -21.53 -7.17
N ARG A 3 -15.09 -21.85 -7.28
CA ARG A 3 -14.13 -21.72 -6.17
C ARG A 3 -14.10 -20.26 -5.70
N LYS A 4 -14.50 -20.01 -4.45
CA LYS A 4 -14.41 -18.68 -3.82
C LYS A 4 -13.08 -18.57 -3.09
N PHE A 5 -12.38 -17.45 -3.25
CA PHE A 5 -11.20 -17.15 -2.46
C PHE A 5 -11.60 -16.76 -1.04
N LYS A 6 -10.77 -17.10 -0.05
CA LYS A 6 -10.96 -16.62 1.33
C LYS A 6 -10.87 -15.08 1.36
N PRO A 7 -11.69 -14.40 2.18
CA PRO A 7 -11.62 -12.95 2.32
C PRO A 7 -10.25 -12.51 2.86
N VAL A 8 -9.73 -11.40 2.33
CA VAL A 8 -8.45 -10.84 2.78
C VAL A 8 -8.69 -9.93 3.96
N ALA A 9 -8.00 -10.18 5.07
CA ALA A 9 -8.03 -9.30 6.24
C ALA A 9 -7.61 -7.88 5.88
N LYS A 10 -8.48 -6.91 6.20
CA LYS A 10 -8.24 -5.49 5.96
C LYS A 10 -7.83 -4.80 7.24
N ASP A 11 -7.03 -3.78 7.08
CA ASP A 11 -6.75 -2.82 8.12
C ASP A 11 -7.97 -1.92 8.36
N SER A 12 -8.37 -1.76 9.62
CA SER A 12 -9.61 -1.05 9.99
C SER A 12 -9.54 0.46 9.75
N LYS A 13 -8.36 1.10 9.85
CA LYS A 13 -8.25 2.55 9.66
C LYS A 13 -8.15 2.96 8.19
N SER A 14 -7.59 2.11 7.32
CA SER A 14 -7.25 2.48 5.94
C SER A 14 -7.94 1.64 4.87
N GLY A 15 -8.53 0.49 5.23
CA GLY A 15 -9.17 -0.43 4.29
C GLY A 15 -8.19 -1.17 3.38
N ILE A 16 -6.88 -0.96 3.53
CA ILE A 16 -5.85 -1.69 2.77
C ILE A 16 -5.60 -3.07 3.40
N PRO A 17 -5.08 -4.06 2.67
CA PRO A 17 -4.73 -5.35 3.25
C PRO A 17 -3.81 -5.20 4.47
N LYS A 18 -4.16 -5.86 5.58
CA LYS A 18 -3.43 -5.76 6.86
C LYS A 18 -1.94 -6.09 6.70
N LYS A 19 -1.62 -7.04 5.82
CA LYS A 19 -0.25 -7.47 5.50
C LYS A 19 0.68 -6.35 4.99
N TYR A 20 0.16 -5.26 4.44
CA TYR A 20 1.00 -4.17 3.90
C TYR A 20 1.45 -3.17 4.96
N VAL A 21 0.86 -3.25 6.15
CA VAL A 21 1.20 -2.40 7.29
C VAL A 21 1.81 -3.23 8.42
N ALA A 22 1.51 -4.53 8.46
CA ALA A 22 2.08 -5.46 9.42
C ALA A 22 3.62 -5.45 9.32
N GLY A 23 4.28 -5.23 10.46
CA GLY A 23 5.75 -5.19 10.55
C GLY A 23 6.40 -3.85 10.22
N SER A 24 5.63 -2.80 9.91
CA SER A 24 6.20 -1.46 9.76
C SER A 24 6.39 -0.79 11.12
N ASP A 25 7.58 -0.22 11.34
CA ASP A 25 7.89 0.60 12.53
C ASP A 25 7.01 1.85 12.63
N SER A 26 6.43 2.28 11.50
CA SER A 26 5.51 3.41 11.44
C SER A 26 4.27 3.04 10.61
N PRO A 27 3.29 2.36 11.24
CA PRO A 27 2.08 1.89 10.57
C PRO A 27 1.27 3.01 9.89
N ASP A 28 1.16 4.17 10.54
CA ASP A 28 0.31 5.26 10.04
C ASP A 28 0.97 6.01 8.86
N SER A 29 2.29 6.16 8.84
CA SER A 29 3.01 6.72 7.69
C SER A 29 2.93 5.78 6.48
N THR A 30 3.02 4.47 6.72
CA THR A 30 2.89 3.43 5.69
C THR A 30 1.51 3.45 5.05
N ARG A 31 0.44 3.59 5.84
CA ARG A 31 -0.94 3.75 5.32
C ARG A 31 -1.05 4.98 4.43
N LYS A 32 -0.55 6.13 4.89
CA LYS A 32 -0.60 7.39 4.15
C LYS A 32 0.16 7.30 2.82
N GLU A 33 1.35 6.70 2.83
CA GLU A 33 2.15 6.45 1.62
C GLU A 33 1.36 5.59 0.62
N ILE A 34 0.87 4.43 1.04
CA ILE A 34 0.15 3.50 0.16
C ILE A 34 -1.11 4.16 -0.44
N ILE A 35 -1.88 4.90 0.36
CA ILE A 35 -3.08 5.60 -0.10
C ILE A 35 -2.72 6.69 -1.12
N ARG A 36 -1.69 7.49 -0.83
CA ARG A 36 -1.21 8.56 -1.74
C ARG A 36 -0.73 7.98 -3.06
N THR A 37 0.12 6.96 -3.01
CA THR A 37 0.64 6.26 -4.20
C THR A 37 -0.49 5.67 -5.02
N ARG A 38 -1.47 5.02 -4.39
CA ARG A 38 -2.68 4.51 -5.06
C ARG A 38 -3.48 5.63 -5.74
N ALA A 39 -3.65 6.77 -5.09
CA ALA A 39 -4.36 7.92 -5.67
C ALA A 39 -3.63 8.48 -6.90
N LEU A 40 -2.32 8.68 -6.81
CA LEU A 40 -1.49 9.15 -7.93
C LEU A 40 -1.52 8.18 -9.12
N TYR A 41 -1.44 6.88 -8.85
CA TYR A 41 -1.56 5.85 -9.88
C TYR A 41 -2.90 5.93 -10.60
N ARG A 42 -4.00 6.03 -9.84
CA ARG A 42 -5.36 6.15 -10.42
C ARG A 42 -5.55 7.43 -11.23
N MET A 43 -4.86 8.50 -10.88
CA MET A 43 -4.90 9.77 -11.62
C MET A 43 -3.97 9.79 -12.85
N GLY A 44 -3.14 8.75 -13.06
CA GLY A 44 -2.12 8.75 -14.12
C GLY A 44 -0.96 9.73 -13.87
N LYS A 45 -0.82 10.23 -12.64
CA LYS A 45 0.20 11.23 -12.25
C LYS A 45 1.43 10.61 -11.60
N LEU A 46 1.47 9.29 -11.51
CA LEU A 46 2.57 8.57 -10.86
C LEU A 46 3.68 8.31 -11.89
N THR A 47 4.79 9.02 -11.77
CA THR A 47 5.92 8.86 -12.69
C THR A 47 6.78 7.65 -12.32
N LYS A 48 7.61 7.20 -13.26
CA LYS A 48 8.61 6.15 -12.98
C LYS A 48 9.61 6.58 -11.90
N ALA A 49 10.07 7.83 -11.96
CA ALA A 49 10.98 8.39 -10.96
C ALA A 49 10.37 8.39 -9.55
N ASP A 50 9.08 8.70 -9.43
CA ASP A 50 8.36 8.62 -8.15
C ASP A 50 8.28 7.18 -7.64
N MET A 51 7.97 6.22 -8.51
CA MET A 51 7.93 4.80 -8.14
C MET A 51 9.30 4.28 -7.71
N ASP A 52 10.37 4.66 -8.41
CA ASP A 52 11.74 4.28 -8.07
C ASP A 52 12.13 4.84 -6.70
N ARG A 53 11.77 6.10 -6.40
CA ARG A 53 11.97 6.72 -5.09
C ARG A 53 11.21 5.97 -3.99
N ILE A 54 9.91 5.69 -4.20
CA ILE A 54 9.08 4.96 -3.24
C ILE A 54 9.66 3.57 -2.99
N SER A 55 10.12 2.87 -4.04
CA SER A 55 10.73 1.55 -3.91
C SER A 55 12.00 1.59 -3.06
N LYS A 56 12.86 2.58 -3.27
CA LYS A 56 14.06 2.80 -2.45
C LYS A 56 13.72 3.10 -1.00
N GLU A 57 12.71 3.94 -0.75
CA GLU A 57 12.24 4.24 0.62
C GLU A 57 11.71 2.98 1.32
N ARG A 58 10.96 2.14 0.59
CA ARG A 58 10.41 0.89 1.13
C ARG A 58 11.46 -0.17 1.43
N ALA A 59 12.58 -0.17 0.71
CA ALA A 59 13.67 -1.12 0.92
C ALA A 59 14.60 -0.72 2.09
N LYS A 60 14.59 0.54 2.50
CA LYS A 60 15.43 1.06 3.60
C LYS A 60 14.83 0.84 4.99
N ARG A 61 13.52 0.56 5.05
CA ARG A 61 12.78 0.23 6.26
C ARG A 61 12.55 -1.28 6.32
#